data_AF-A0A1I3IA01-F1
#
_entry.id   AF-A0A1I3IA01-F1
#
_cell.length_a   1.000
_cell.length_b   1.000
_cell.length_c   1.000
_cell.angle_alpha   90.00
_cell.angle_beta   90.00
_cell.angle_gamma   90.00
#
_symmetry.space_group_name_H-M   'P 1'
#
loop_
_entity.id
_entity.type
_entity.pdbx_description
1 polymer ?
#
loop_
_entity_poly.entity_id
_entity_poly.type
_entity_poly.pdbx_seq_one_letter_code
_entity_poly.pdbx_strand_id
1 'polypeptide(L)'
;MNTSREAGFSLLGVLIAVMIIGVVATIAVPKFHSMIVMANTSKIQADLSTLDAAVAVYEAQEGRVPTEISQLKDYVNDIDKLKPPVGDCFLKDANGKAVRHTIKDTAYKLVATEGISLGAMSTRRAACDDHLSGDFGK
;
A
#
# COMPACT_ATOMS: atom_id res chain seq x y z
N MET A 1 36.55 -10.03 59.08
CA MET A 1 37.44 -10.26 57.94
C MET A 1 36.58 -10.37 56.69
N ASN A 2 36.51 -9.30 55.88
CA ASN A 2 35.73 -9.31 54.64
C ASN A 2 36.61 -9.82 53.50
N THR A 3 36.28 -11.00 52.97
CA THR A 3 36.94 -11.56 51.79
C THR A 3 36.11 -11.23 50.55
N SER A 4 36.43 -10.11 49.89
CA SER A 4 35.83 -9.74 48.61
C SER A 4 36.38 -10.68 47.53
N ARG A 5 35.53 -11.56 47.01
CA ARG A 5 35.88 -12.50 45.95
C ARG A 5 35.67 -11.78 44.61
N GLU A 6 36.76 -11.35 43.98
CA GLU A 6 36.72 -10.72 42.67
C GLU A 6 36.48 -11.80 41.59
N ALA A 7 35.21 -12.03 41.24
CA ALA A 7 34.84 -12.84 40.09
C ALA A 7 34.99 -11.99 38.82
N GLY A 8 36.19 -11.98 38.24
CA GLY A 8 36.52 -11.23 37.03
C GLY A 8 36.05 -11.91 35.74
N PHE A 9 35.53 -11.11 34.81
CA PHE A 9 35.14 -11.51 33.47
C PHE A 9 36.40 -11.91 32.66
N SER A 10 36.42 -13.09 32.05
CA SER A 10 37.55 -13.51 31.22
C SER A 10 37.54 -12.77 29.88
N LEU A 11 38.70 -12.26 29.44
CA LEU A 11 38.87 -11.67 28.11
C LEU A 11 38.44 -12.63 26.99
N LEU A 12 38.64 -13.94 27.20
CA LEU A 12 38.16 -14.98 26.29
C LEU A 12 36.63 -14.99 26.19
N GLY A 13 35.95 -14.79 27.32
CA GLY A 13 34.49 -14.69 27.37
C GLY A 13 33.97 -13.48 26.59
N VAL A 14 34.65 -12.34 26.67
CA VAL A 14 34.30 -11.14 25.89
C VAL A 14 34.48 -11.42 24.40
N LEU A 15 35.59 -12.05 24.04
CA LEU A 15 35.95 -12.33 22.66
C LEU A 15 34.96 -13.30 21.99
N ILE A 16 34.56 -14.35 22.71
CA ILE A 16 33.54 -15.29 22.24
C ILE A 16 32.17 -14.58 22.12
N ALA A 17 31.80 -13.75 23.09
CA ALA A 17 30.54 -13.01 23.03
C ALA A 17 30.47 -12.07 21.82
N VAL A 18 31.53 -11.31 21.54
CA VAL A 18 31.60 -10.41 20.37
C VAL A 18 31.60 -11.20 19.05
N MET A 19 32.27 -12.35 19.00
CA MET A 19 32.21 -13.24 17.83
C MET A 19 30.78 -13.69 17.53
N ILE A 20 30.03 -14.14 18.55
CA ILE A 20 28.65 -14.61 18.37
C ILE A 20 27.73 -13.46 17.93
N ILE A 21 27.87 -12.28 18.56
CA ILE A 21 27.10 -11.08 18.17
C ILE A 21 27.39 -10.71 16.71
N GLY A 22 28.66 -10.80 16.27
CA GLY A 22 29.05 -10.55 14.88
C GLY A 22 28.35 -11.49 13.90
N VAL A 23 28.29 -12.80 14.20
CA VAL A 23 27.59 -13.78 13.35
C VAL A 23 26.10 -13.49 13.27
N VAL A 24 25.44 -13.24 14.42
CA VAL A 24 23.99 -12.97 14.46
C VAL A 24 23.65 -11.68 13.71
N ALA A 25 24.48 -10.63 13.84
CA ALA A 25 24.27 -9.36 13.17
C ALA A 25 24.28 -9.49 11.63
N THR A 26 25.06 -10.41 11.06
CA THR A 26 25.09 -10.60 9.59
C THR A 26 23.84 -11.27 9.03
N ILE A 27 23.19 -12.16 9.79
CA ILE A 27 21.97 -12.87 9.37
C ILE A 27 20.72 -12.03 9.66
N ALA A 28 20.84 -11.03 10.53
CA ALA A 28 19.78 -10.11 10.90
C ALA A 28 19.48 -9.07 9.80
N VAL A 29 18.96 -9.53 8.66
CA VAL A 29 18.32 -8.64 7.66
C VAL A 29 16.81 -8.84 7.73
N PRO A 30 16.06 -7.91 8.35
CA PRO A 30 14.61 -8.02 8.43
C PRO A 30 13.97 -7.74 7.06
N LYS A 31 13.09 -8.63 6.63
CA LYS A 31 12.45 -8.61 5.30
C LYS A 31 11.29 -7.60 5.20
N PHE A 32 11.50 -6.36 5.64
CA PHE A 32 10.47 -5.31 5.70
C PHE A 32 9.96 -4.85 4.34
N HIS A 33 10.78 -4.97 3.30
CA HIS A 33 10.43 -4.48 1.97
C HIS A 33 9.13 -5.11 1.45
N SER A 34 8.93 -6.43 1.59
CA SER A 34 7.69 -7.07 1.11
C SER A 34 6.45 -6.66 1.91
N MET A 35 6.60 -6.32 3.19
CA MET A 35 5.48 -5.86 4.02
C MET A 35 5.05 -4.44 3.62
N ILE A 36 6.02 -3.58 3.29
CA ILE A 36 5.75 -2.23 2.77
C ILE A 36 4.98 -2.30 1.44
N VAL A 37 5.40 -3.18 0.51
CA VAL A 37 4.68 -3.36 -0.77
C VAL A 37 3.23 -3.85 -0.55
N MET A 38 3.01 -4.77 0.39
CA MET A 38 1.64 -5.23 0.72
C MET A 38 0.82 -4.13 1.38
N ALA A 39 1.41 -3.35 2.29
CA ALA A 39 0.74 -2.21 2.92
C ALA A 39 0.33 -1.15 1.90
N ASN A 40 1.19 -0.84 0.93
CA ASN A 40 0.89 0.08 -0.17
C ASN A 40 -0.29 -0.42 -1.00
N THR A 41 -0.25 -1.70 -1.40
CA THR A 41 -1.33 -2.35 -2.17
C THR A 41 -2.67 -2.28 -1.44
N SER A 42 -2.68 -2.60 -0.14
CA SER A 42 -3.90 -2.55 0.68
C SER A 42 -4.42 -1.12 0.87
N LYS A 43 -3.53 -0.13 1.00
CA LYS A 43 -3.92 1.29 1.07
C LYS A 43 -4.63 1.73 -0.20
N ILE A 44 -4.03 1.46 -1.36
CA ILE A 44 -4.60 1.82 -2.66
C ILE A 44 -5.96 1.14 -2.86
N GLN A 45 -6.06 -0.15 -2.54
CA GLN A 45 -7.32 -0.86 -2.67
C GLN A 45 -8.43 -0.28 -1.78
N ALA A 46 -8.11 0.09 -0.54
CA ALA A 46 -9.06 0.74 0.37
C ALA A 46 -9.46 2.14 -0.11
N ASP A 47 -8.50 2.94 -0.57
CA ASP A 47 -8.73 4.28 -1.10
C ASP A 47 -9.61 4.23 -2.35
N LEU A 48 -9.27 3.37 -3.32
CA LEU A 48 -10.06 3.18 -4.54
C LEU A 48 -11.47 2.66 -4.25
N SER A 49 -11.64 1.73 -3.31
CA SER A 49 -12.97 1.25 -2.90
C SER A 49 -13.81 2.35 -2.25
N THR A 50 -13.17 3.26 -1.50
CA THR A 50 -13.84 4.40 -0.88
C THR A 50 -14.25 5.43 -1.93
N LEU A 51 -13.38 5.70 -2.91
CA LEU A 51 -13.68 6.57 -4.04
C LEU A 51 -14.80 5.99 -4.92
N ASP A 52 -14.76 4.69 -5.25
CA ASP A 52 -15.83 4.02 -6.01
C ASP A 52 -17.19 4.13 -5.30
N ALA A 53 -17.22 3.95 -3.98
CA ALA A 53 -18.44 4.12 -3.19
C ALA A 53 -18.96 5.58 -3.21
N ALA A 54 -18.06 6.55 -3.12
CA ALA A 54 -18.42 7.97 -3.22
C ALA A 54 -18.89 8.37 -4.61
N VAL A 55 -18.32 7.80 -5.69
CA VAL A 55 -18.85 7.99 -7.05
C VAL A 55 -20.30 7.50 -7.13
N ALA A 56 -20.59 6.29 -6.61
CA ALA A 56 -21.93 5.73 -6.64
C ALA A 56 -22.94 6.58 -5.84
N VAL A 57 -22.53 7.15 -4.71
CA VAL A 57 -23.37 8.06 -3.92
C VAL A 57 -23.61 9.38 -4.66
N TYR A 58 -22.57 9.95 -5.29
CA TYR A 58 -22.69 11.18 -6.09
C TYR A 58 -23.65 10.99 -7.28
N GLU A 59 -23.52 9.88 -8.01
CA GLU A 59 -24.42 9.52 -9.10
C GLU A 59 -25.87 9.36 -8.61
N ALA A 60 -26.08 8.74 -7.45
CA ALA A 60 -27.42 8.55 -6.87
C ALA A 60 -28.07 9.88 -6.43
N GLN A 61 -27.29 10.88 -6.01
CA GLN A 61 -27.79 12.16 -5.53
C GLN A 61 -27.95 13.20 -6.65
N GLU A 62 -26.94 13.36 -7.51
CA GLU A 62 -26.95 14.38 -8.56
C GLU A 62 -27.43 13.86 -9.93
N GLY A 63 -27.56 12.54 -10.09
CA GLY A 63 -27.93 11.93 -11.38
C GLY A 63 -26.88 12.12 -12.47
N ARG A 64 -25.65 12.51 -12.12
CA ARG A 64 -24.54 12.77 -13.03
C ARG A 64 -23.29 12.05 -12.55
N VAL A 65 -22.49 11.59 -13.51
CA VAL A 65 -21.16 11.01 -13.26
C VAL A 65 -20.16 12.11 -12.90
N PRO A 66 -19.38 11.97 -11.82
CA PRO A 66 -18.36 12.96 -11.49
C PRO A 66 -17.26 12.97 -12.56
N THR A 67 -16.83 14.16 -12.95
CA THR A 67 -15.78 14.37 -13.96
C THR A 67 -14.38 14.43 -13.36
N GLU A 68 -14.31 14.84 -12.10
CA GLU A 68 -13.06 14.99 -11.37
C GLU A 68 -13.21 14.45 -9.94
N ILE A 69 -12.10 13.97 -9.37
CA ILE A 69 -12.05 13.58 -7.95
C ILE A 69 -12.35 14.77 -7.03
N SER A 70 -12.09 15.99 -7.49
CA SER A 70 -12.40 17.24 -6.77
C SER A 70 -13.90 17.36 -6.41
N GLN A 71 -14.80 16.77 -7.21
CA GLN A 71 -16.25 16.81 -6.98
C GLN A 71 -16.71 15.84 -5.88
N LEU A 72 -15.88 14.86 -5.52
CA LEU A 72 -16.18 13.89 -4.45
C LEU A 72 -15.81 14.43 -3.06
N LYS A 73 -15.31 15.67 -2.95
CA LYS A 73 -14.82 16.25 -1.68
C LYS A 73 -15.86 16.27 -0.57
N ASP A 74 -17.13 16.40 -0.94
CA ASP A 74 -18.26 16.41 0.02
C ASP A 74 -18.67 15.00 0.47
N TYR A 75 -18.23 13.96 -0.26
CA TYR A 75 -18.62 12.55 -0.04
C TYR A 75 -17.48 11.69 0.51
N VAL A 76 -16.23 12.18 0.47
CA VAL A 76 -15.05 11.51 1.01
C VAL A 76 -14.35 12.45 1.98
N ASN A 77 -14.21 12.00 3.23
CA ASN A 77 -13.44 12.71 4.24
C ASN A 77 -11.97 12.77 3.81
N ASP A 78 -11.41 13.99 3.72
CA ASP A 78 -10.00 14.24 3.42
C ASP A 78 -9.48 13.70 2.07
N ILE A 79 -10.16 14.02 0.96
CA ILE A 79 -9.63 13.75 -0.41
C ILE A 79 -8.19 14.25 -0.59
N ASP A 80 -7.85 15.40 0.00
CA ASP A 80 -6.51 15.99 -0.12
C ASP A 80 -5.42 15.16 0.60
N LYS A 81 -5.81 14.24 1.50
CA LYS A 81 -4.92 13.25 2.14
C LYS A 81 -4.92 11.89 1.43
N LEU A 82 -5.88 11.65 0.54
CA LEU A 82 -5.96 10.44 -0.28
C LEU A 82 -4.94 10.54 -1.42
N LYS A 83 -3.67 10.35 -1.07
CA LYS A 83 -2.56 10.28 -2.02
C LYS A 83 -2.07 8.85 -2.11
N PRO A 84 -1.94 8.29 -3.33
CA PRO A 84 -1.37 6.97 -3.48
C PRO A 84 0.05 6.95 -2.90
N PRO A 85 0.42 5.89 -2.16
CA PRO A 85 1.78 5.74 -1.66
C PRO A 85 2.73 5.58 -2.85
N VAL A 86 3.72 6.46 -2.93
CA VAL A 86 4.78 6.37 -3.96
C VAL A 86 5.69 5.20 -3.61
N GLY A 87 5.85 4.27 -4.55
CA GLY A 87 6.69 3.09 -4.35
C GLY A 87 6.08 1.82 -4.93
N ASP A 88 6.63 0.67 -4.55
CA ASP A 88 6.20 -0.61 -5.09
C ASP A 88 4.85 -1.05 -4.52
N CYS A 89 3.98 -1.56 -5.39
CA CYS A 89 2.74 -2.25 -5.08
C CYS A 89 2.66 -3.59 -5.84
N PHE A 90 1.69 -4.43 -5.48
CA PHE A 90 1.38 -5.66 -6.22
C PHE A 90 0.20 -5.44 -7.15
N LEU A 91 0.40 -5.71 -8.44
CA LEU A 91 -0.64 -5.81 -9.45
C LEU A 91 -0.80 -7.25 -9.90
N LYS A 92 -2.03 -7.66 -10.21
CA LYS A 92 -2.36 -8.92 -10.84
C LYS A 92 -2.09 -8.79 -12.33
N ASP A 93 -1.20 -9.63 -12.83
CA ASP A 93 -1.03 -9.83 -14.27
C ASP A 93 -2.22 -10.62 -14.85
N ALA A 94 -2.35 -10.69 -16.17
CA ALA A 94 -3.41 -11.43 -16.89
C ALA A 94 -3.52 -12.92 -16.48
N ASN A 95 -2.46 -13.46 -15.86
CA ASN A 95 -2.39 -14.82 -15.35
C ASN A 95 -2.76 -14.96 -13.86
N GLY A 96 -3.25 -13.88 -13.22
CA GLY A 96 -3.59 -13.86 -11.80
C GLY A 96 -2.38 -13.91 -10.85
N LYS A 97 -1.18 -13.56 -11.34
CA LYS A 97 0.06 -13.55 -10.55
C LYS A 97 0.37 -12.13 -10.09
N ALA A 98 0.72 -11.98 -8.81
CA ALA A 98 1.23 -10.73 -8.26
C ALA A 98 2.58 -10.32 -8.87
N VAL A 99 2.59 -9.22 -9.60
CA VAL A 99 3.78 -8.56 -10.17
C VAL A 99 4.02 -7.26 -9.41
N ARG A 100 5.29 -6.94 -9.13
CA ARG A 100 5.65 -5.65 -8.54
C ARG A 100 5.53 -4.56 -9.59
N HIS A 101 4.75 -3.54 -9.32
CA HIS A 101 4.67 -2.33 -10.11
C HIS A 101 5.02 -1.13 -9.22
N THR A 102 5.84 -0.22 -9.73
CA THR A 102 6.19 1.01 -9.02
C THR A 102 5.18 2.09 -9.40
N ILE A 103 4.46 2.61 -8.43
CA ILE A 103 3.53 3.72 -8.64
C ILE A 103 4.30 5.02 -8.59
N LYS A 104 4.20 5.79 -9.67
CA LYS A 104 4.81 7.13 -9.79
C LYS A 104 3.79 8.25 -9.67
N ASP A 105 2.51 7.94 -9.82
CA ASP A 105 1.47 8.96 -9.77
C ASP A 105 1.27 9.47 -8.33
N THR A 106 0.92 10.76 -8.23
CA THR A 106 0.73 11.47 -6.95
C THR A 106 -0.74 11.74 -6.65
N ALA A 107 -1.63 11.40 -7.57
CA ALA A 107 -3.07 11.55 -7.44
C ALA A 107 -3.80 10.35 -8.04
N TYR A 108 -4.94 10.01 -7.44
CA TYR A 108 -5.91 9.11 -8.05
C TYR A 108 -6.58 9.79 -9.25
N LYS A 109 -7.04 9.02 -10.24
CA LYS A 109 -7.77 9.54 -11.42
C LYS A 109 -9.08 8.81 -11.59
N LEU A 110 -10.11 9.48 -12.11
CA LEU A 110 -11.35 8.81 -12.52
C LEU A 110 -11.22 8.38 -13.98
N VAL A 111 -11.24 7.07 -14.22
CA VAL A 111 -11.19 6.50 -15.57
C VAL A 111 -12.61 6.08 -15.96
N ALA A 112 -13.04 6.47 -17.16
CA ALA A 112 -14.29 6.00 -17.73
C ALA A 112 -14.14 4.52 -18.06
N THR A 113 -14.90 3.65 -17.39
CA THR A 113 -14.95 2.24 -17.72
C THR A 113 -16.16 2.00 -18.60
N GLU A 114 -15.93 1.60 -19.85
CA GLU A 114 -16.97 1.14 -20.76
C GLU A 114 -17.43 -0.24 -20.29
N GLY A 115 -18.37 -0.28 -19.34
CA GLY A 115 -19.00 -1.52 -18.91
C GLY A 115 -19.88 -2.09 -20.04
N ILE A 116 -19.59 -3.32 -20.46
CA ILE A 116 -20.50 -4.13 -21.30
C ILE A 116 -21.68 -4.57 -20.42
N SER A 117 -22.58 -3.66 -20.09
CA SER A 117 -23.86 -4.00 -19.48
C SER A 117 -24.92 -3.08 -20.05
N LEU A 118 -25.92 -3.71 -20.67
CA LEU A 118 -27.06 -3.16 -21.42
C LEU A 118 -27.44 -1.70 -21.04
N GLY A 119 -27.05 -0.76 -21.90
CA GLY A 119 -27.37 0.67 -21.77
C GLY A 119 -26.09 1.47 -21.55
N ALA A 120 -25.76 2.36 -22.48
CA ALA A 120 -24.56 3.20 -22.46
C ALA A 120 -24.57 4.19 -21.29
N MET A 121 -24.33 3.70 -20.08
CA MET A 121 -24.10 4.49 -18.88
C MET A 121 -22.60 4.41 -18.59
N SER A 122 -21.87 5.42 -19.06
CA SER A 122 -20.44 5.57 -18.81
C SER A 122 -20.24 5.73 -17.30
N THR A 123 -19.91 4.64 -16.61
CA THR A 123 -19.62 4.65 -15.18
C THR A 123 -18.15 4.98 -15.00
N ARG A 124 -17.86 6.00 -14.19
CA ARG A 124 -16.48 6.38 -13.87
C ARG A 124 -16.04 5.65 -12.62
N ARG A 125 -14.87 5.03 -12.68
CA ARG A 125 -14.27 4.32 -11.55
C ARG A 125 -12.97 4.97 -11.16
N ALA A 126 -12.63 4.89 -9.89
CA ALA A 126 -11.34 5.36 -9.41
C ALA A 126 -10.24 4.40 -9.88
N ALA A 127 -9.18 4.97 -10.45
CA ALA A 127 -7.98 4.26 -10.86
C ALA A 127 -6.74 4.92 -10.27
N CYS A 128 -5.73 4.10 -10.03
CA CYS A 128 -4.39 4.51 -9.63
C CYS A 128 -3.42 4.06 -10.72
N ASP A 129 -2.69 4.98 -11.35
CA ASP A 129 -1.76 4.66 -12.46
C ASP A 129 -2.44 3.84 -13.57
N ASP A 130 -3.67 4.22 -13.95
CA ASP A 130 -4.55 3.54 -14.92
C ASP A 130 -5.03 2.11 -14.53
N HIS A 131 -4.78 1.66 -13.30
CA HIS A 131 -5.25 0.38 -12.76
C HIS A 131 -6.44 0.52 -11.81
N LEU A 132 -7.40 -0.41 -11.92
CA LEU A 132 -8.60 -0.45 -11.07
C LEU A 132 -8.32 -1.15 -9.75
N SER A 133 -9.19 -0.95 -8.75
CA SER A 133 -9.08 -1.60 -7.41
C SER A 133 -8.97 -3.13 -7.46
N GLY A 134 -9.51 -3.78 -8.50
CA GLY A 134 -9.45 -5.22 -8.69
C GLY A 134 -8.10 -5.75 -9.19
N ASP A 135 -7.30 -4.89 -9.82
CA ASP A 135 -5.99 -5.24 -10.36
C ASP A 135 -4.93 -5.25 -9.25
N PHE A 136 -5.18 -4.56 -8.13
CA PHE A 136 -4.28 -4.56 -6.99
C PHE A 136 -4.47 -5.82 -6.14
N GLY A 137 -3.39 -6.57 -5.90
CA GLY A 137 -3.41 -7.73 -5.02
C GLY A 137 -2.52 -8.88 -5.47
N LYS A 138 -2.61 -9.99 -4.72
CA LYS A 138 -1.96 -11.26 -5.06
C LYS A 138 -2.85 -12.17 -5.88
#